data_AF-A0A5B9MDT0-F1
#
_entry.id   AF-A0A5B9MDT0-F1
#
_cell.length_a   1.000
_cell.length_b   1.000
_cell.length_c   1.000
_cell.angle_alpha   90.00
_cell.angle_beta   90.00
_cell.angle_gamma   90.00
#
_symmetry.space_group_name_H-M   'P 1'
#
loop_
_entity.id
_entity.type
_entity.pdbx_description
1 polymer ?
#
loop_
_entity_poly.entity_id
_entity_poly.type
_entity_poly.pdbx_seq_one_letter_code
_entity_poly.pdbx_strand_id
1 'polypeptide(L)'
;MSALPPIATTGSPNVALPSSPAKPQATDRNLFMDLMARANEDQIRSEEAIQGLVSGENQDVQQVVMEVVKAEMSFQIFMEVRNQIVDSYNELMRMQF
;
A
#
# COMPACT_ATOMS: atom_id res chain seq x y z
N MET A 1 -60.70 -3.65 -33.94
CA MET A 1 -59.73 -2.91 -34.78
C MET A 1 -59.49 -1.56 -34.15
N SER A 2 -58.55 -1.51 -33.20
CA SER A 2 -58.01 -0.30 -32.59
C SER A 2 -56.50 -0.45 -32.61
N ALA A 3 -55.84 0.43 -33.34
CA ALA A 3 -54.41 0.42 -33.56
C ALA A 3 -53.65 0.67 -32.25
N LEU A 4 -52.61 -0.12 -32.01
CA LEU A 4 -51.62 0.14 -30.95
C LEU A 4 -50.66 1.26 -31.43
N PRO A 5 -50.30 2.22 -30.56
CA PRO A 5 -49.34 3.27 -30.92
C PRO A 5 -47.89 2.71 -31.00
N PRO A 6 -47.03 3.32 -31.82
CA PRO A 6 -45.62 2.93 -31.92
C PRO A 6 -44.85 3.33 -30.65
N ILE A 7 -44.04 2.40 -30.13
CA ILE A 7 -43.15 2.66 -29.00
C ILE A 7 -42.05 3.62 -29.48
N ALA A 8 -41.98 4.80 -28.87
CA ALA A 8 -40.93 5.76 -29.12
C ALA A 8 -39.56 5.18 -28.73
N THR A 9 -38.65 5.13 -29.70
CA THR A 9 -37.22 4.90 -29.50
C THR A 9 -36.67 5.98 -28.56
N THR A 10 -36.46 5.60 -27.31
CA THR A 10 -35.91 6.51 -26.30
C THR A 10 -34.40 6.26 -26.23
N GLY A 11 -33.68 7.21 -26.82
CA GLY A 11 -32.32 7.67 -26.50
C GLY A 11 -31.33 6.66 -25.92
N SER A 12 -30.32 6.33 -26.73
CA SER A 12 -29.04 5.80 -26.28
C SER A 12 -28.52 6.56 -25.05
N PRO A 13 -28.20 5.89 -23.93
CA PRO A 13 -27.42 6.52 -22.88
C PRO A 13 -26.00 6.68 -23.41
N ASN A 14 -25.67 7.89 -23.87
CA ASN A 14 -24.32 8.34 -24.08
C ASN A 14 -23.60 8.36 -22.72
N VAL A 15 -22.98 7.25 -22.35
CA VAL A 15 -22.05 7.18 -21.21
C VAL A 15 -20.79 7.91 -21.62
N ALA A 16 -20.78 9.23 -21.42
CA ALA A 16 -19.58 10.03 -21.46
C ALA A 16 -18.62 9.49 -20.40
N LEU A 17 -17.52 8.89 -20.85
CA LEU A 17 -16.37 8.56 -20.02
C LEU A 17 -15.86 9.87 -19.40
N PRO A 18 -15.71 9.98 -18.06
CA PRO A 18 -14.98 11.09 -17.49
C PRO A 18 -13.49 10.92 -17.81
N SER A 19 -13.03 11.58 -18.87
CA SER A 19 -11.62 11.85 -19.11
C SER A 19 -11.14 12.91 -18.11
N SER A 20 -10.88 12.49 -16.88
CA SER A 20 -10.09 13.29 -15.94
C SER A 20 -8.61 12.94 -16.15
N PRO A 21 -7.72 13.91 -16.44
CA PRO A 21 -6.29 13.66 -16.40
C PRO A 21 -5.91 13.41 -14.94
N ALA A 22 -5.70 12.14 -14.60
CA ALA A 22 -5.12 11.76 -13.32
C ALA A 22 -3.76 12.44 -13.20
N LYS A 23 -3.70 13.46 -12.35
CA LYS A 23 -2.43 14.07 -11.91
C LYS A 23 -1.54 12.95 -11.37
N PRO A 24 -0.24 12.91 -11.71
CA PRO A 24 0.69 11.95 -11.15
C PRO A 24 0.62 12.03 -9.63
N GLN A 25 0.35 10.88 -9.07
CA GLN A 25 -0.37 10.71 -7.84
C GLN A 25 0.65 10.65 -6.70
N ALA A 26 0.49 11.49 -5.67
CA ALA A 26 1.35 11.52 -4.48
C ALA A 26 1.26 10.24 -3.61
N THR A 27 0.60 9.20 -4.10
CA THR A 27 0.39 7.92 -3.41
C THR A 27 1.71 7.19 -3.15
N ASP A 28 2.68 7.23 -4.06
CA ASP A 28 3.94 6.49 -3.90
C ASP A 28 4.80 7.02 -2.74
N ARG A 29 4.83 8.34 -2.56
CA ARG A 29 5.53 8.98 -1.43
C ARG A 29 4.85 8.70 -0.10
N ASN A 30 3.51 8.78 -0.10
CA ASN A 30 2.73 8.49 1.09
C ASN A 30 2.89 7.03 1.49
N LEU A 31 2.89 6.10 0.52
CA LEU A 31 3.12 4.68 0.75
C LEU A 31 4.50 4.40 1.35
N PHE A 32 5.57 5.01 0.84
CA PHE A 32 6.90 4.86 1.42
C PHE A 32 6.96 5.34 2.87
N MET A 33 6.37 6.51 3.16
CA MET A 33 6.34 7.05 4.52
C MET A 33 5.52 6.17 5.46
N ASP A 34 4.41 5.61 4.97
CA ASP A 34 3.55 4.70 5.73
C ASP A 34 4.28 3.38 6.04
N LEU A 35 4.97 2.80 5.05
CA LEU A 35 5.80 1.60 5.23
C LEU A 35 6.95 1.84 6.20
N MET A 36 7.58 3.02 6.15
CA MET A 36 8.63 3.39 7.11
C MET A 36 8.07 3.48 8.54
N ALA A 37 6.94 4.16 8.70
CA ALA A 37 6.27 4.28 10.00
C ALA A 37 5.86 2.90 10.53
N ARG A 38 5.34 2.03 9.65
CA ARG A 38 4.94 0.66 9.98
C ARG A 38 6.11 -0.20 10.41
N ALA A 39 7.21 -0.18 9.65
CA ALA A 39 8.43 -0.92 9.99
C ALA A 39 8.99 -0.48 11.35
N ASN A 40 8.99 0.83 11.62
CA ASN A 40 9.41 1.36 12.92
C ASN A 40 8.48 0.93 14.06
N GLU A 41 7.17 0.96 13.85
CA GLU A 41 6.19 0.53 14.85
C GLU A 41 6.31 -0.97 15.15
N ASP A 42 6.46 -1.81 14.12
CA ASP A 42 6.63 -3.25 14.29
C ASP A 42 7.97 -3.59 14.95
N GLN A 43 9.04 -2.83 14.65
CA GLN A 43 10.33 -2.95 15.35
C GLN A 43 10.20 -2.68 16.86
N ILE A 44 9.55 -1.57 17.24
CA ILE A 44 9.32 -1.22 18.65
C ILE A 44 8.47 -2.30 19.35
N ARG A 45 7.41 -2.78 18.70
CA ARG A 45 6.58 -3.88 19.23
C ARG A 45 7.38 -5.16 19.47
N SER A 46 8.30 -5.49 18.56
CA SER A 46 9.16 -6.66 18.72
C SER A 46 10.09 -6.52 19.93
N GLU A 47 10.64 -5.34 20.16
CA GLU A 47 11.50 -5.04 21.30
C GLU A 47 10.72 -5.10 22.63
N GLU A 48 9.51 -4.54 22.67
CA GLU A 48 8.60 -4.64 23.82
C GLU A 48 8.22 -6.09 24.13
N ALA A 49 7.91 -6.88 23.09
CA ALA A 49 7.58 -8.29 23.25
C ALA A 49 8.77 -9.10 23.80
N ILE A 50 9.98 -8.86 23.28
CA ILE A 50 11.22 -9.47 23.80
C ILE A 50 11.45 -9.06 25.26
N GLN A 51 11.28 -7.77 25.58
CA GLN A 51 11.47 -7.25 26.93
C GLN A 51 10.48 -7.89 27.91
N GLY A 52 9.21 -8.03 27.52
CA GLY A 52 8.16 -8.70 28.30
C GLY A 52 8.42 -10.20 28.51
N LEU A 53 9.04 -10.85 27.52
CA LEU A 53 9.45 -12.26 27.65
C LEU A 53 10.60 -12.42 28.65
N VAL A 54 11.62 -11.57 28.54
CA VAL A 54 12.80 -11.62 29.41
C VAL A 54 12.47 -11.21 30.85
N SER A 55 11.52 -10.28 31.05
CA SER A 55 11.03 -9.90 32.38
C SER A 55 10.13 -10.95 33.04
N GLY A 56 9.70 -11.96 32.29
CA GLY A 56 8.78 -13.01 32.75
C GLY A 56 7.31 -12.55 32.84
N GLU A 57 7.00 -11.34 32.37
CA GLU A 57 5.66 -10.76 32.33
C GLU A 57 4.81 -11.39 31.21
N ASN A 58 5.47 -11.83 30.14
CA ASN A 58 4.87 -12.54 29.01
C ASN A 58 5.55 -13.90 28.82
N GLN A 59 4.83 -15.00 29.05
CA GLN A 59 5.39 -16.36 28.89
C GLN A 59 5.13 -16.96 27.50
N ASP A 60 4.44 -16.24 26.63
CA ASP A 60 4.09 -16.73 25.30
C ASP A 60 5.23 -16.43 24.30
N VAL A 61 6.19 -17.36 24.26
CA VAL A 61 7.29 -17.34 23.30
C VAL A 61 6.78 -17.30 21.85
N GLN A 62 5.63 -17.92 21.55
CA GLN A 62 5.11 -17.99 20.18
C GLN A 62 4.68 -16.60 19.70
N GLN A 63 4.02 -15.83 20.57
CA GLN A 63 3.62 -14.46 20.27
C GLN A 63 4.82 -13.53 20.08
N VAL A 64 5.85 -13.67 20.91
CA VAL A 64 7.09 -12.88 20.80
C VAL A 64 7.80 -13.14 19.48
N VAL A 65 7.97 -14.42 19.14
CA VAL A 65 8.57 -14.81 17.85
C VAL A 65 7.74 -14.29 16.68
N MET A 66 6.41 -14.28 16.79
CA MET A 66 5.53 -13.75 15.76
C MET A 66 5.73 -12.24 15.54
N GLU A 67 5.82 -11.44 16.62
CA GLU A 67 6.08 -9.99 16.49
C GLU A 67 7.48 -9.71 15.93
N VAL A 68 8.48 -10.52 16.29
CA VAL A 68 9.83 -10.44 15.70
C VAL A 68 9.82 -10.73 14.21
N VAL A 69 9.18 -11.82 13.78
CA VAL A 69 9.06 -12.19 12.35
C VAL A 69 8.31 -11.11 11.57
N LYS A 70 7.28 -10.53 12.18
CA LYS A 70 6.51 -9.43 11.58
C LYS A 70 7.37 -8.19 11.38
N ALA A 71 8.15 -7.79 12.39
CA ALA A 71 9.08 -6.67 12.28
C ALA A 71 10.11 -6.90 11.17
N GLU A 72 10.68 -8.10 11.09
CA GLU A 72 11.64 -8.47 10.05
C GLU A 72 11.02 -8.38 8.65
N MET A 73 9.83 -8.94 8.46
CA MET A 73 9.13 -8.89 7.18
C MET A 73 8.74 -7.46 6.77
N SER A 74 8.22 -6.66 7.69
CA SER A 74 7.91 -5.23 7.45
C SER A 74 9.16 -4.46 7.04
N PHE A 75 10.32 -4.74 7.66
CA PHE A 75 11.59 -4.12 7.30
C PHE A 75 12.10 -4.55 5.92
N GLN A 76 11.97 -5.84 5.57
CA GLN A 76 12.34 -6.34 4.24
C GLN A 76 11.53 -5.63 3.14
N ILE A 77 10.21 -5.52 3.32
CA ILE A 77 9.33 -4.80 2.38
C ILE A 77 9.76 -3.32 2.26
N PHE A 78 10.05 -2.66 3.38
CA PHE A 78 10.53 -1.28 3.36
C PHE A 78 11.84 -1.12 2.55
N MET A 79 12.79 -2.05 2.71
CA MET A 79 14.05 -2.03 1.97
C MET A 79 13.84 -2.26 0.46
N GLU A 80 12.94 -3.14 0.06
CA GLU A 80 12.58 -3.34 -1.35
C GLU A 80 12.01 -2.06 -1.96
N VAL A 81 11.07 -1.41 -1.28
CA VAL A 81 10.48 -0.16 -1.76
C VAL A 81 11.51 0.97 -1.79
N ARG A 82 12.40 1.05 -0.79
CA ARG A 82 13.52 1.99 -0.78
C ARG A 82 14.41 1.82 -2.00
N ASN A 83 14.80 0.58 -2.31
CA ASN A 83 15.65 0.27 -3.46
C ASN A 83 14.93 0.65 -4.77
N GLN A 84 13.65 0.30 -4.91
CA GLN A 84 12.86 0.65 -6.08
C GLN A 84 12.79 2.16 -6.34
N ILE A 85 12.65 2.98 -5.30
CA ILE A 85 12.61 4.44 -5.43
C ILE A 85 13.98 4.98 -5.88
N VAL A 86 15.06 4.48 -5.30
CA VAL A 86 16.44 4.86 -5.68
C VAL A 86 16.73 4.47 -7.12
N ASP A 87 16.36 3.25 -7.52
CA ASP A 87 16.57 2.74 -8.87
C ASP A 87 15.75 3.51 -9.91
N SER A 88 14.49 3.81 -9.60
CA SER A 88 13.62 4.62 -10.47
C SER A 88 14.19 6.02 -10.67
N TYR A 89 14.77 6.63 -9.63
CA TYR A 89 15.45 7.92 -9.72
C TYR A 89 16.71 7.85 -10.60
N ASN A 90 17.52 6.79 -10.45
CA ASN A 90 18.72 6.58 -11.25
C ASN A 90 18.38 6.31 -12.73
N GLU A 91 17.33 5.55 -13.03
CA GLU A 91 16.89 5.26 -14.40
C GLU A 91 16.39 6.54 -15.10
N LEU A 92 15.65 7.40 -14.39
CA LEU A 92 15.23 8.71 -14.90
C LEU A 92 16.42 9.60 -15.26
N MET A 93 17.53 9.53 -14.52
CA MET A 93 18.76 10.23 -14.92
C MET A 93 19.40 9.59 -16.14
N ARG A 94 19.44 8.25 -16.21
CA ARG A 94 20.11 7.52 -17.29
C ARG A 94 19.45 7.70 -18.66
N MET A 95 18.13 7.93 -18.70
CA MET A 95 17.41 8.22 -19.95
C MET A 95 17.57 9.67 -20.45
N GLN A 96 18.09 10.60 -19.64
CA GLN A 96 18.21 12.03 -19.99
C GLN A 96 19.55 12.42 -20.63
N PHE A 97 20.39 11.45 -21.02
CA PHE A 97 21.67 11.66 -21.70
C PHE A 97 21.71 11.00 -23.07
#